data_AF-A0ABC8RLW4-F1
#
_entry.id   AF-A0ABC8RLW4-F1
#
_cell.length_a   1.000
_cell.length_b   1.000
_cell.length_c   1.000
_cell.angle_alpha   90.00
_cell.angle_beta   90.00
_cell.angle_gamma   90.00
#
_symmetry.space_group_name_H-M   'P 1'
#
loop_
_entity.id
_entity.type
_entity.pdbx_description
1 polymer ?
#
loop_
_entity_poly.entity_id
_entity_poly.type
_entity_poly.pdbx_seq_one_letter_code
_entity_poly.pdbx_strand_id
1 'polypeptide(L)'
;MELPPAHSSNAVGLYPNPDGSFNRIEAFPRLPPTPENTIGDHSKSTQIALSKDIPLNPTTNSSIRIFKRCNLPPNSKLPIIIYFHGALILSVEYRLTPEHRLPAAYDDAVEAILWVQGQALGINGCDPWLKDLADFSRVFLMGGSAGANIVYYAALRVPDIDLTPVKIKGLTLNQPFFGGGEED
;
A
#
# COMPACT_ATOMS: atom_id res chain seq x y z
N MET A 1 40.11 12.27 25.20
CA MET A 1 38.96 11.39 25.52
C MET A 1 37.93 11.67 24.44
N GLU A 2 38.10 11.04 23.28
CA GLU A 2 37.23 11.24 22.12
C GLU A 2 35.96 10.40 22.28
N LEU A 3 34.82 11.01 21.94
CA LEU A 3 33.52 10.37 21.90
C LEU A 3 33.51 9.26 20.83
N PRO A 4 32.83 8.13 21.07
CA PRO A 4 32.67 7.09 20.06
C PRO A 4 31.88 7.62 18.86
N PRO A 5 32.18 7.16 17.63
CA PRO A 5 31.46 7.61 16.44
C PRO A 5 30.00 7.17 16.48
N ALA A 6 29.12 8.07 16.02
CA ALA A 6 27.67 7.90 16.00
C ALA A 6 27.26 6.63 15.22
N HIS A 7 26.47 5.77 15.87
CA HIS A 7 25.85 4.60 15.25
C HIS A 7 24.97 5.01 14.06
N SER A 8 25.19 4.37 12.91
CA SER A 8 24.38 4.46 11.70
C SER A 8 22.90 4.14 12.00
N SER A 9 22.01 5.11 11.87
CA SER A 9 20.57 4.89 11.99
C SER A 9 20.03 4.23 10.71
N ASN A 10 19.94 2.90 10.69
CA ASN A 10 19.38 2.12 9.59
C ASN A 10 17.85 2.27 9.53
N ALA A 11 17.35 3.20 8.72
CA ALA A 11 15.93 3.54 8.57
C ALA A 11 15.00 2.40 8.09
N VAL A 12 15.57 1.27 7.60
CA VAL A 12 14.79 0.13 7.05
C VAL A 12 14.85 -1.11 7.96
N GLY A 13 15.49 -0.97 9.13
CA GLY A 13 15.70 -2.10 10.05
C GLY A 13 16.43 -3.25 9.36
N LEU A 14 17.38 -2.98 8.47
CA LEU A 14 18.23 -3.98 7.81
C LEU A 14 19.71 -3.65 8.10
N TYR A 15 20.55 -4.66 8.30
CA TYR A 15 22.00 -4.53 8.40
C TYR A 15 22.69 -5.39 7.34
N PRO A 16 23.66 -4.84 6.59
CA PRO A 16 24.40 -5.59 5.58
C PRO A 16 25.37 -6.57 6.23
N ASN A 17 25.57 -7.71 5.58
CA ASN A 17 26.55 -8.73 5.92
C ASN A 17 27.77 -8.65 4.98
N PRO A 18 28.96 -9.09 5.41
CA PRO A 18 30.17 -9.09 4.57
C PRO A 18 30.07 -9.91 3.28
N ASP A 19 29.15 -10.88 3.22
CA ASP A 19 28.88 -11.71 2.05
C ASP A 19 27.89 -11.07 1.05
N GLY A 20 27.45 -9.84 1.32
CA GLY A 20 26.50 -9.09 0.48
C GLY A 20 25.02 -9.38 0.77
N SER A 21 24.71 -10.27 1.71
CA SER A 21 23.34 -10.47 2.20
C SER A 21 22.96 -9.41 3.24
N PHE A 22 21.68 -9.36 3.64
CA PHE A 22 21.19 -8.44 4.67
C PHE A 22 20.42 -9.22 5.73
N ASN A 23 20.60 -8.81 6.98
CA ASN A 23 19.81 -9.28 8.10
C ASN A 23 18.87 -8.16 8.60
N ARG A 24 17.78 -8.50 9.31
CA ARG A 24 16.80 -7.53 9.80
C ARG A 24 17.04 -7.20 11.28
N ILE A 25 17.10 -5.91 11.62
CA ILE A 25 17.34 -5.34 12.95
C ILE A 25 16.11 -5.49 13.84
N GLU A 26 14.89 -5.37 13.29
CA GLU A 26 13.64 -5.56 14.05
C GLU A 26 12.57 -6.25 13.21
N ALA A 27 11.80 -7.14 13.85
CA ALA A 27 10.64 -7.75 13.22
C ALA A 27 9.54 -6.69 13.07
N PHE A 28 9.09 -6.43 11.83
CA PHE A 28 7.87 -5.64 11.62
C PHE A 28 6.74 -6.20 12.50
N PRO A 29 5.90 -5.35 13.10
CA PRO A 29 4.80 -5.82 13.94
C PRO A 29 3.91 -6.75 13.12
N ARG A 30 3.92 -8.03 13.47
CA ARG A 30 3.06 -9.05 12.87
C ARG A 30 1.84 -9.20 13.74
N LEU A 31 0.66 -8.91 13.20
CA LEU A 31 -0.57 -9.22 13.89
C LEU A 31 -0.75 -10.76 13.93
N PRO A 32 -1.09 -11.35 15.08
CA PRO A 32 -1.44 -12.77 15.13
C PRO A 32 -2.71 -13.04 14.31
N PRO A 33 -2.91 -14.27 13.78
CA PRO A 33 -4.16 -14.64 13.15
C PRO A 33 -5.32 -14.58 14.16
N THR A 34 -6.52 -14.31 13.66
CA THR A 34 -7.77 -14.27 14.46
C THR A 34 -8.78 -15.24 13.84
N PRO A 35 -8.70 -16.54 14.17
CA PRO A 35 -9.46 -17.59 13.47
C PRO A 35 -10.94 -17.64 13.88
N GLU A 36 -11.29 -17.02 15.00
CA GLU A 36 -12.64 -17.02 15.59
C GLU A 36 -13.08 -15.59 15.91
N ASN A 37 -14.39 -15.37 16.00
CA ASN A 37 -14.92 -14.06 16.37
C ASN A 37 -14.58 -13.77 17.84
N THR A 38 -13.80 -12.73 18.07
CA THR A 38 -13.59 -12.22 19.42
C THR A 38 -14.76 -11.29 19.78
N ILE A 39 -15.72 -11.79 20.56
CA ILE A 39 -16.21 -11.25 21.84
C ILE A 39 -17.49 -11.99 22.24
N GLY A 40 -17.47 -12.52 23.47
CA GLY A 40 -18.65 -13.04 24.15
C GLY A 40 -19.56 -11.93 24.67
N ASP A 41 -20.84 -12.26 24.72
CA ASP A 41 -21.95 -11.50 25.31
C ASP A 41 -22.25 -10.10 24.73
N HIS A 42 -23.50 -9.95 24.28
CA HIS A 42 -24.15 -8.75 23.72
C HIS A 42 -23.83 -8.36 22.26
N SER A 43 -24.75 -8.82 21.39
CA SER A 43 -25.10 -8.38 20.02
C SER A 43 -24.14 -7.43 19.26
N LYS A 44 -23.53 -8.01 18.20
CA LYS A 44 -22.77 -7.38 17.08
C LYS A 44 -21.25 -7.28 17.30
N SER A 45 -20.55 -8.40 17.07
CA SER A 45 -19.13 -8.38 16.73
C SER A 45 -18.91 -7.50 15.48
N THR A 46 -18.00 -6.53 15.58
CA THR A 46 -17.59 -5.65 14.47
C THR A 46 -16.55 -6.29 13.56
N GLN A 47 -16.16 -7.54 13.84
CA GLN A 47 -15.15 -8.26 13.08
C GLN A 47 -15.72 -8.68 11.72
N ILE A 48 -15.20 -8.07 10.65
CA ILE A 48 -15.65 -8.30 9.27
C ILE A 48 -14.88 -9.43 8.57
N ALA A 49 -13.71 -9.82 9.10
CA ALA A 49 -12.89 -10.90 8.57
C ALA A 49 -12.17 -11.70 9.67
N LEU A 50 -12.11 -13.01 9.48
CA LEU A 50 -11.28 -13.95 10.21
C LEU A 50 -9.98 -14.17 9.44
N SER A 51 -8.90 -14.47 10.16
CA SER A 51 -7.62 -14.83 9.56
C SER A 51 -7.00 -16.05 10.21
N LYS A 52 -6.30 -16.87 9.42
CA LYS A 52 -5.52 -18.00 9.94
C LYS A 52 -4.27 -18.23 9.10
N ASP A 53 -3.22 -18.69 9.76
CA ASP A 53 -1.97 -19.09 9.12
C ASP A 53 -1.97 -20.59 8.86
N ILE A 54 -1.56 -20.99 7.65
CA ILE A 54 -1.34 -22.38 7.28
C ILE A 54 0.11 -22.51 6.81
N PRO A 55 0.90 -23.47 7.35
CA PRO A 55 2.19 -23.82 6.79
C PRO A 55 2.05 -24.20 5.32
N LEU A 56 2.85 -23.57 4.46
CA LEU A 56 2.89 -23.87 3.03
C LEU A 56 4.01 -24.87 2.73
N ASN A 57 5.22 -24.56 3.19
CA ASN A 57 6.38 -25.44 3.05
C ASN A 57 7.23 -25.38 4.32
N PRO A 58 7.31 -26.48 5.09
CA PRO A 58 8.06 -26.52 6.35
C PRO A 58 9.58 -26.46 6.14
N THR A 59 10.09 -26.92 4.99
CA THR A 59 11.53 -26.87 4.66
C THR A 59 12.00 -25.44 4.43
N THR A 60 11.16 -24.59 3.84
CA THR A 60 11.48 -23.16 3.62
C THR A 60 10.88 -22.24 4.69
N ASN A 61 10.24 -22.80 5.72
CA ASN A 61 9.50 -22.09 6.77
C ASN A 61 8.51 -21.04 6.22
N SER A 62 7.87 -21.34 5.08
CA SER A 62 6.89 -20.44 4.46
C SER A 62 5.47 -20.79 4.87
N SER A 63 4.62 -19.78 5.01
CA SER A 63 3.22 -19.91 5.40
C SER A 63 2.32 -19.00 4.55
N ILE A 64 1.04 -19.36 4.46
CA ILE A 64 -0.01 -18.52 3.86
C ILE A 64 -0.94 -18.06 4.97
N ARG A 65 -1.26 -16.77 4.98
CA ARG A 65 -2.38 -16.26 5.76
C ARG A 65 -3.64 -16.22 4.90
N ILE A 66 -4.66 -16.96 5.31
CA ILE A 66 -5.99 -16.93 4.70
C ILE A 66 -6.84 -15.90 5.43
N PHE A 67 -7.58 -15.08 4.68
CA PHE A 67 -8.62 -14.20 5.19
C PHE A 67 -9.99 -14.68 4.70
N LYS A 68 -10.98 -14.68 5.59
CA LYS A 68 -12.37 -15.05 5.27
C LYS A 68 -13.34 -14.03 5.85
N ARG A 69 -14.34 -13.62 5.08
CA ARG A 69 -15.41 -12.73 5.56
C ARG A 69 -16.30 -13.41 6.62
N CYS A 70 -16.67 -12.68 7.66
CA CYS A 70 -17.67 -13.11 8.65
C CYS A 70 -19.10 -13.01 8.09
N ASN A 71 -20.04 -13.78 8.65
CA ASN A 71 -21.49 -13.66 8.38
C ASN A 71 -21.91 -13.86 6.91
N LEU A 72 -21.27 -14.80 6.21
CA LEU A 72 -21.73 -15.19 4.88
C LEU A 72 -23.05 -15.97 4.96
N PRO A 73 -23.99 -15.78 4.01
CA PRO A 73 -25.16 -16.65 3.90
C PRO A 73 -24.76 -18.13 3.83
N PRO A 74 -25.59 -19.06 4.35
CA PRO A 74 -25.33 -20.49 4.23
C PRO A 74 -25.02 -20.90 2.78
N ASN A 75 -24.06 -21.80 2.60
CA ASN A 75 -23.63 -22.31 1.28
C ASN A 75 -22.98 -21.28 0.33
N SER A 76 -22.59 -20.10 0.81
CA SER A 76 -21.82 -19.14 0.01
C SER A 76 -20.42 -19.67 -0.32
N LYS A 77 -20.03 -19.56 -1.60
CA LYS A 77 -18.63 -19.73 -2.05
C LYS A 77 -18.05 -18.37 -2.39
N LEU A 78 -16.80 -18.14 -2.02
CA LEU A 78 -16.06 -16.93 -2.36
C LEU A 78 -14.97 -17.23 -3.40
N PRO A 79 -14.67 -16.29 -4.31
CA PRO A 79 -13.46 -16.37 -5.11
C PRO A 79 -12.20 -16.33 -4.22
N ILE A 80 -11.13 -16.97 -4.66
CA ILE A 80 -9.84 -16.99 -3.97
C ILE A 80 -8.92 -15.93 -4.59
N ILE A 81 -8.28 -15.12 -3.74
CA ILE A 81 -7.23 -14.18 -4.12
C ILE A 81 -5.95 -14.60 -3.40
N ILE A 82 -4.86 -14.76 -4.14
CA ILE A 82 -3.52 -15.02 -3.59
C ILE A 82 -2.73 -13.71 -3.68
N TYR A 83 -2.25 -13.20 -2.54
CA TYR A 83 -1.57 -11.90 -2.43
C TYR A 83 -0.11 -12.08 -1.96
N PHE A 84 0.82 -11.42 -2.64
CA PHE A 84 2.24 -11.38 -2.31
C PHE A 84 2.66 -9.92 -2.08
N HIS A 85 3.41 -9.65 -1.00
CA HIS A 85 3.81 -8.28 -0.65
C HIS A 85 5.31 -7.99 -0.93
N GLY A 86 5.63 -6.79 -1.45
CA GLY A 86 7.01 -6.31 -1.65
C GLY A 86 7.13 -5.12 -2.63
N ALA A 87 6.94 -3.88 -2.17
CA ALA A 87 6.96 -2.67 -3.02
C ALA A 87 7.65 -1.47 -2.35
N LEU A 88 8.19 -0.57 -3.17
CA LEU A 88 8.60 0.78 -2.77
C LEU A 88 7.35 1.68 -2.77
N ILE A 89 7.07 2.34 -1.64
CA ILE A 89 5.82 3.09 -1.43
C ILE A 89 6.12 4.58 -1.41
N LEU A 90 5.47 5.33 -2.30
CA LEU A 90 5.45 6.79 -2.29
C LEU A 90 4.10 7.24 -1.75
N SER A 91 4.09 7.86 -0.57
CA SER A 91 2.89 8.42 0.06
C SER A 91 2.79 9.91 -0.28
N VAL A 92 1.68 10.31 -0.89
CA VAL A 92 1.45 11.70 -1.29
C VAL A 92 0.72 12.43 -0.18
N GLU A 93 1.35 13.47 0.37
CA GLU A 93 0.70 14.44 1.25
C GLU A 93 -0.05 15.45 0.38
N TYR A 94 -1.38 15.40 0.38
CA TYR A 94 -2.24 16.27 -0.42
C TYR A 94 -2.96 17.29 0.46
N ARG A 95 -3.41 18.38 -0.15
CA ARG A 95 -4.12 19.46 0.52
C ARG A 95 -5.47 18.98 1.07
N LEU A 96 -5.73 19.33 2.33
CA LEU A 96 -6.90 18.88 3.08
C LEU A 96 -8.06 19.89 3.06
N THR A 97 -9.26 19.35 3.25
CA THR A 97 -10.46 20.14 3.52
C THR A 97 -10.57 20.49 5.00
N PRO A 98 -11.19 21.61 5.39
CA PRO A 98 -11.99 22.52 4.55
C PRO A 98 -11.20 23.60 3.80
N GLU A 99 -9.93 23.82 4.11
CA GLU A 99 -9.08 24.90 3.59
C GLU A 99 -8.91 24.79 2.06
N HIS A 100 -8.77 23.56 1.57
CA HIS A 100 -8.64 23.25 0.15
C HIS A 100 -9.67 22.20 -0.26
N ARG A 101 -10.86 22.68 -0.62
CA ARG A 101 -11.94 21.82 -1.12
C ARG A 101 -11.53 21.12 -2.42
N LEU A 102 -12.20 20.00 -2.71
CA LEU A 102 -12.09 19.35 -4.02
C LEU A 102 -12.36 20.38 -5.14
N PRO A 103 -11.58 20.37 -6.23
CA PRO A 103 -10.70 19.30 -6.70
C PRO A 103 -9.24 19.35 -6.24
N ALA A 104 -8.85 20.18 -5.26
CA ALA A 104 -7.43 20.40 -4.91
C ALA A 104 -6.62 19.12 -4.68
N ALA A 105 -7.17 18.15 -3.93
CA ALA A 105 -6.52 16.86 -3.69
C ALA A 105 -6.34 16.00 -4.96
N TYR A 106 -7.22 16.16 -5.97
CA TYR A 106 -7.08 15.50 -7.27
C TYR A 106 -5.96 16.12 -8.09
N ASP A 107 -5.80 17.44 -7.99
CA ASP A 107 -4.72 18.15 -8.67
C ASP A 107 -3.36 17.74 -8.07
N ASP A 108 -3.25 17.67 -6.74
CA ASP A 108 -2.03 17.21 -6.04
C ASP A 108 -1.67 15.76 -6.41
N ALA A 109 -2.68 14.90 -6.57
CA ALA A 109 -2.47 13.52 -7.00
C ALA A 109 -1.93 13.43 -8.44
N VAL A 110 -2.45 14.27 -9.35
CA VAL A 110 -1.93 14.35 -10.73
C VAL A 110 -0.50 14.93 -10.72
N GLU A 111 -0.24 15.96 -9.93
CA GLU A 111 1.09 16.55 -9.77
C GLU A 111 2.09 15.50 -9.26
N ALA A 112 1.72 14.67 -8.29
CA ALA A 112 2.57 13.59 -7.80
C ALA A 112 2.87 12.54 -8.90
N ILE A 113 1.90 12.20 -9.76
CA ILE A 113 2.11 11.28 -10.89
C ILE A 113 3.11 11.89 -11.89
N LEU A 114 2.95 13.18 -12.20
CA LEU A 114 3.87 13.92 -13.07
C LEU A 114 5.27 14.06 -12.45
N TRP A 115 5.35 14.23 -11.13
CA TRP A 115 6.62 14.24 -10.43
C TRP A 115 7.34 12.90 -10.55
N VAL A 116 6.64 11.77 -10.39
CA VAL A 116 7.21 10.42 -10.63
C VAL A 116 7.70 10.27 -12.07
N GLN A 117 6.98 10.83 -13.05
CA GLN A 117 7.47 10.90 -14.42
C GLN A 117 8.75 11.75 -14.53
N GLY A 118 8.82 12.89 -13.86
CA GLY A 118 10.01 13.72 -13.78
C GLY A 118 11.22 12.96 -13.22
N GLN A 119 11.02 12.14 -12.18
CA GLN A 119 12.05 11.25 -11.64
C GLN A 119 12.52 10.23 -12.70
N ALA A 120 11.58 9.63 -13.43
CA ALA A 120 11.89 8.67 -14.50
C ALA A 120 12.67 9.30 -15.67
N LEU A 121 12.39 10.57 -15.96
CA LEU A 121 13.07 11.37 -16.99
C LEU A 121 14.38 11.99 -16.49
N GLY A 122 14.67 11.91 -15.19
CA GLY A 122 15.83 12.57 -14.56
C GLY A 122 15.75 14.10 -14.56
N ILE A 123 14.55 14.67 -14.65
CA ILE A 123 14.33 16.12 -14.60
C ILE A 123 14.75 16.62 -13.22
N ASN A 124 15.76 17.49 -13.16
CA ASN A 124 16.39 17.98 -11.94
C ASN A 124 17.09 16.89 -11.10
N GLY A 125 17.44 15.76 -11.73
CA GLY A 125 17.99 14.59 -11.05
C GLY A 125 16.90 13.62 -10.59
N CYS A 126 17.28 12.35 -10.45
CA CYS A 126 16.41 11.31 -9.89
C CYS A 126 16.85 11.03 -8.46
N ASP A 127 15.90 10.95 -7.55
CA ASP A 127 16.11 10.51 -6.18
C ASP A 127 16.89 9.18 -6.19
N PRO A 128 17.98 9.03 -5.40
CA PRO A 128 18.83 7.83 -5.45
C PRO A 128 18.07 6.53 -5.22
N TRP A 129 17.06 6.52 -4.35
CA TRP A 129 16.29 5.30 -4.08
C TRP A 129 15.36 4.97 -5.24
N LEU A 130 14.76 5.99 -5.86
CA LEU A 130 13.96 5.77 -7.06
C LEU A 130 14.83 5.33 -8.24
N LYS A 131 16.00 5.91 -8.40
CA LYS A 131 16.96 5.55 -9.44
C LYS A 131 17.39 4.08 -9.33
N ASP A 132 17.66 3.62 -8.11
CA ASP A 132 18.22 2.29 -7.87
C ASP A 132 17.15 1.20 -7.75
N LEU A 133 15.94 1.55 -7.29
CA LEU A 133 14.91 0.57 -6.92
C LEU A 133 13.59 0.70 -7.72
N ALA A 134 13.28 1.86 -8.29
CA ALA A 134 12.00 2.07 -8.95
C ALA A 134 12.00 1.53 -10.39
N ASP A 135 11.00 0.71 -10.70
CA ASP A 135 10.66 0.35 -12.06
C ASP A 135 9.50 1.22 -12.54
N PHE A 136 9.83 2.33 -13.20
CA PHE A 136 8.84 3.29 -13.70
C PHE A 136 7.90 2.69 -14.77
N SER A 137 8.23 1.54 -15.36
CA SER A 137 7.34 0.83 -16.28
C SER A 137 6.26 -0.01 -15.55
N ARG A 138 6.31 -0.10 -14.21
CA ARG A 138 5.40 -0.86 -13.35
C ARG A 138 4.93 -0.02 -12.15
N VAL A 139 4.22 1.07 -12.43
CA VAL A 139 3.62 1.92 -11.38
C VAL A 139 2.20 1.45 -11.07
N PHE A 140 1.84 1.41 -9.78
CA PHE A 140 0.49 1.12 -9.32
C PHE A 140 0.02 2.28 -8.45
N LEU A 141 -1.23 2.72 -8.64
CA LEU A 141 -1.84 3.71 -7.76
C LEU A 141 -2.68 2.98 -6.73
N MET A 142 -2.50 3.29 -5.46
CA MET A 142 -3.23 2.68 -4.37
C MET A 142 -3.77 3.74 -3.42
N GLY A 143 -5.02 3.57 -3.01
CA GLY A 143 -5.66 4.47 -2.06
C GLY A 143 -6.58 3.70 -1.13
N GLY A 144 -6.87 4.29 0.04
CA GLY A 144 -7.86 3.80 0.99
C GLY A 144 -8.89 4.88 1.31
N SER A 145 -10.18 4.54 1.45
CA SER A 145 -11.23 5.52 1.79
C SER A 145 -11.27 6.70 0.81
N ALA A 146 -11.16 7.95 1.28
CA ALA A 146 -11.03 9.14 0.46
C ALA A 146 -9.80 9.08 -0.49
N GLY A 147 -8.71 8.44 -0.09
CA GLY A 147 -7.54 8.21 -0.95
C GLY A 147 -7.85 7.32 -2.16
N ALA A 148 -8.75 6.35 -2.01
CA ALA A 148 -9.18 5.53 -3.15
C ALA A 148 -10.11 6.32 -4.10
N ASN A 149 -10.88 7.29 -3.59
CA ASN A 149 -11.60 8.26 -4.43
C ASN A 149 -10.63 9.14 -5.22
N ILE A 150 -9.58 9.65 -4.56
CA ILE A 150 -8.51 10.44 -5.19
C ILE A 150 -7.81 9.62 -6.29
N VAL A 151 -7.37 8.39 -6.00
CA VAL A 151 -6.74 7.52 -6.99
C VAL A 151 -7.64 7.25 -8.19
N TYR A 152 -8.93 7.03 -7.95
CA TYR A 152 -9.91 6.83 -9.01
C TYR A 152 -10.00 8.06 -9.93
N TYR A 153 -10.19 9.26 -9.39
CA TYR A 153 -10.30 10.48 -10.19
C TYR A 153 -8.97 10.90 -10.85
N ALA A 154 -7.84 10.71 -10.18
CA ALA A 154 -6.52 10.94 -10.77
C ALA A 154 -6.30 10.03 -11.98
N ALA A 155 -6.66 8.74 -11.87
CA ALA A 155 -6.54 7.80 -12.97
C ALA A 155 -7.43 8.14 -14.17
N LEU A 156 -8.60 8.77 -13.97
CA LEU A 156 -9.44 9.26 -15.06
C LEU A 156 -8.83 10.44 -15.84
N ARG A 157 -7.92 11.19 -15.22
CA ARG A 157 -7.27 12.37 -15.82
C ARG A 157 -5.98 12.03 -16.57
N VAL A 158 -5.40 10.87 -16.30
CA VAL A 158 -4.13 10.42 -16.90
C VAL A 158 -4.21 10.12 -18.41
N PRO A 159 -5.27 9.54 -18.99
CA PRO A 159 -5.28 9.13 -20.40
C PRO A 159 -4.97 10.25 -21.40
N ASP A 160 -5.26 11.50 -21.05
CA ASP A 160 -5.01 12.68 -21.89
C ASP A 160 -3.60 13.30 -21.68
N ILE A 161 -2.75 12.65 -20.88
CA ILE A 161 -1.39 13.09 -20.53
C ILE A 161 -0.37 12.05 -21.04
N ASP A 162 0.66 12.49 -21.75
CA ASP A 162 1.81 11.62 -22.07
C ASP A 162 2.68 11.42 -20.83
N LEU A 163 2.58 10.22 -20.25
CA LEU A 163 3.34 9.81 -19.07
C LEU A 163 4.66 9.10 -19.40
N THR A 164 5.07 8.98 -20.67
CA THR A 164 6.30 8.25 -21.04
C THR A 164 7.52 8.79 -20.26
N PRO A 165 8.35 7.92 -19.64
CA PRO A 165 8.35 6.44 -19.72
C PRO A 165 7.51 5.72 -18.65
N VAL A 166 6.80 6.45 -17.79
CA VAL A 166 5.97 5.87 -16.72
C VAL A 166 4.78 5.11 -17.30
N LYS A 167 4.53 3.91 -16.78
CA LYS A 167 3.37 3.10 -17.14
C LYS A 167 2.61 2.68 -15.89
N ILE A 168 1.38 3.19 -15.77
CA ILE A 168 0.45 2.76 -14.73
C ILE A 168 -0.14 1.40 -15.13
N LYS A 169 0.04 0.39 -14.27
CA LYS A 169 -0.35 -1.00 -14.53
C LYS A 169 -1.62 -1.44 -13.80
N GLY A 170 -2.06 -0.69 -12.81
CA GLY A 170 -3.28 -1.01 -12.07
C GLY A 170 -3.58 -0.03 -10.96
N LEU A 171 -4.83 -0.10 -10.49
CA LEU A 171 -5.34 0.65 -9.36
C LEU A 171 -5.73 -0.31 -8.25
N THR A 172 -5.35 -0.02 -7.00
CA THR A 172 -5.80 -0.73 -5.80
C THR A 172 -6.67 0.21 -4.99
N LEU A 173 -7.98 0.03 -5.09
CA LEU A 173 -8.98 0.86 -4.42
C LEU A 173 -9.50 0.16 -3.15
N ASN A 174 -8.89 0.45 -2.01
CA ASN A 174 -9.30 -0.15 -0.75
C ASN A 174 -10.47 0.65 -0.12
N GLN A 175 -11.70 0.15 -0.25
CA GLN A 175 -12.91 0.80 0.28
C GLN A 175 -13.07 2.26 -0.21
N PRO A 176 -13.24 2.49 -1.52
CA PRO A 176 -13.34 3.84 -2.06
C PRO A 176 -14.53 4.61 -1.48
N PHE A 177 -14.27 5.85 -1.04
CA PHE A 177 -15.29 6.74 -0.52
C PHE A 177 -16.04 7.41 -1.68
N PHE A 178 -17.24 6.92 -1.97
CA PHE A 178 -18.19 7.54 -2.90
C PHE A 178 -19.50 7.81 -2.16
N GLY A 179 -20.23 8.82 -2.62
CA GLY A 179 -21.56 9.14 -2.13
C GLY A 179 -22.44 9.65 -3.26
N GLY A 180 -23.74 9.69 -3.01
CA GLY A 180 -24.76 10.27 -3.88
C GLY A 180 -25.99 10.57 -3.02
N GLY A 181 -26.82 11.51 -3.47
CA GLY A 181 -28.17 11.64 -2.92
C GLY A 181 -29.05 10.52 -3.45
N GLU A 182 -30.07 10.13 -2.69
CA GLU A 182 -31.22 9.43 -3.29
C GLU A 182 -31.96 10.44 -4.17
N GLU A 183 -32.25 10.06 -5.42
CA GLU A 183 -33.21 10.80 -6.23
C GLU A 183 -34.61 10.41 -5.72
N ASP A 184 -35.38 11.39 -5.25
CA ASP A 184 -36.79 11.23 -4.89
C ASP A 184 -37.69 10.96 -6.12
#